data_AF-A0A409X315-F1
#
_entry.id   AF-A0A409X315-F1
#
_cell.length_a   1.000
_cell.length_b   1.000
_cell.length_c   1.000
_cell.angle_alpha   90.00
_cell.angle_beta   90.00
_cell.angle_gamma   90.00
#
_symmetry.space_group_name_H-M   'P 1'
#
loop_
_entity.id
_entity.type
_entity.pdbx_description
1 polymer ?
#
loop_
_entity_poly.entity_id
_entity_poly.type
_entity_poly.pdbx_seq_one_letter_code
_entity_poly.pdbx_strand_id
1 'polypeptide(L)'
;KWKAYLRWEESNPLGLDQRTLFTRIHIAYKKALIQMTYHTEIWFMAYTWANNVADYEEAVSILTLGLKINPSSHLLTFALAEIFEIQDKYKDVHKIFTRLLSNLRSHLEESGKSRSSSQTSLRSNKPQDAVELEDSERQKEYNLAWIVYMRFVMRVEGLKALQSVLHRVRFDRWVTWGTYEASALMAYHGGGDKEVASRIFEDGMIPFGRVIEYVLQYLDFLISVNDKNNAQALFERAVQVLGLNQARPLWECWSKYQYQCGDIETILEHVKRLEERFPSGIVSF
;
A
#
# COMPACT_ATOMS: atom_id res chain seq x y z
N LYS A 1 14.71 1.40 -25.42
CA LYS A 1 14.85 2.01 -26.77
C LYS A 1 13.61 2.82 -27.16
N TRP A 2 12.40 2.25 -27.12
CA TRP A 2 11.15 2.98 -27.40
C TRP A 2 10.92 4.25 -26.55
N LYS A 3 11.08 4.19 -25.22
CA LYS A 3 10.92 5.38 -24.35
C LYS A 3 11.80 6.58 -24.77
N ALA A 4 13.06 6.31 -25.08
CA ALA A 4 14.00 7.34 -25.52
C ALA A 4 13.63 7.90 -26.89
N TYR A 5 13.20 7.03 -27.81
CA TYR A 5 12.73 7.44 -29.13
C TYR A 5 11.48 8.32 -29.05
N LEU A 6 10.49 7.96 -28.22
CA LEU A 6 9.27 8.76 -28.03
C LEU A 6 9.59 10.15 -27.45
N ARG A 7 10.44 10.23 -26.43
CA ARG A 7 10.91 11.52 -25.88
C ARG A 7 11.69 12.34 -26.90
N TRP A 8 12.48 11.68 -27.74
CA TRP A 8 13.19 12.35 -28.83
C TRP A 8 12.23 12.91 -29.86
N GLU A 9 11.19 12.18 -30.27
CA GLU A 9 10.15 12.69 -31.18
C GLU A 9 9.40 13.88 -30.55
N GLU A 10 9.08 13.82 -29.25
CA GLU A 10 8.42 14.91 -28.52
C GLU A 10 9.26 16.19 -28.45
N SER A 11 10.60 16.08 -28.39
CA SER A 11 11.48 17.26 -28.37
C SER A 11 11.52 18.06 -29.66
N ASN A 12 10.78 17.63 -30.70
CA ASN A 12 10.76 18.21 -32.04
C ASN A 12 12.15 18.57 -32.59
N PRO A 13 13.07 17.60 -32.69
CA PRO A 13 14.45 17.84 -33.11
C PRO A 13 14.55 18.29 -34.58
N LEU A 14 13.49 18.06 -35.36
CA LEU A 14 13.39 18.41 -36.77
C LEU A 14 12.75 19.78 -37.01
N GLY A 15 12.33 20.50 -35.95
CA GLY A 15 11.71 21.82 -36.07
C GLY A 15 10.44 21.84 -36.92
N LEU A 16 9.67 20.74 -36.89
CA LEU A 16 8.45 20.59 -37.68
C LEU A 16 7.34 21.53 -37.20
N ASP A 17 6.41 21.85 -38.09
CA ASP A 17 5.18 22.55 -37.74
C ASP A 17 4.31 21.70 -36.79
N GLN A 18 3.46 22.35 -36.00
CA GLN A 18 2.67 21.70 -34.95
C GLN A 18 1.78 20.56 -35.48
N ARG A 19 1.19 20.71 -36.68
CA ARG A 19 0.25 19.73 -37.23
C ARG A 19 0.98 18.47 -37.72
N THR A 20 2.11 18.65 -38.40
CA THR A 20 2.96 17.54 -38.85
C THR A 20 3.61 16.85 -37.66
N LEU A 21 4.09 17.60 -36.67
CA LEU A 21 4.65 17.06 -35.43
C LEU A 21 3.62 16.20 -34.69
N PHE A 22 2.39 16.69 -34.52
CA PHE A 22 1.31 15.94 -33.87
C PHE A 22 1.07 14.59 -34.55
N THR A 23 0.90 14.61 -35.88
CA THR A 23 0.64 13.40 -36.67
C THR A 23 1.81 12.41 -36.56
N ARG A 24 3.05 12.92 -36.57
CA ARG A 24 4.25 12.10 -36.45
C ARG A 24 4.36 11.43 -35.08
N ILE A 25 4.18 12.19 -34.00
CA ILE A 25 4.21 11.65 -32.63
C ILE A 25 3.07 10.65 -32.42
N HIS A 26 1.87 10.94 -32.92
CA HIS A 26 0.72 10.02 -32.86
C HIS A 26 1.04 8.65 -33.49
N ILE A 27 1.61 8.66 -34.69
CA ILE A 27 2.02 7.43 -35.39
C ILE A 27 3.13 6.71 -34.61
N ALA A 28 4.09 7.44 -34.03
CA ALA A 28 5.16 6.86 -33.22
C ALA A 28 4.58 6.14 -31.98
N TYR A 29 3.63 6.77 -31.28
CA TYR A 29 2.94 6.16 -30.15
C TYR A 29 2.13 4.94 -30.57
N LYS A 30 1.34 5.00 -31.64
CA LYS A 30 0.59 3.83 -32.14
C LYS A 30 1.51 2.65 -32.45
N LYS A 31 2.65 2.88 -33.11
CA LYS A 31 3.65 1.84 -33.37
C LYS A 31 4.24 1.27 -32.08
N ALA A 32 4.56 2.12 -31.12
CA ALA A 32 5.10 1.70 -29.84
C ALA A 32 4.09 0.85 -29.04
N LEU A 33 2.81 1.24 -29.03
CA LEU A 33 1.74 0.53 -28.33
C LEU A 33 1.48 -0.86 -28.92
N ILE A 34 1.62 -1.04 -30.24
CA ILE A 34 1.49 -2.35 -30.89
C ILE A 34 2.68 -3.26 -30.56
N GLN A 35 3.89 -2.71 -30.49
CA GLN A 35 5.09 -3.50 -30.22
C GLN A 35 5.29 -3.80 -28.73
N MET A 36 4.88 -2.88 -27.86
CA MET A 36 5.12 -2.90 -26.42
C MET A 36 3.81 -2.97 -25.64
N THR A 37 2.87 -3.78 -26.12
CA THR A 37 1.47 -3.82 -25.63
C THR A 37 1.34 -4.16 -24.14
N TYR A 38 2.25 -4.98 -23.60
CA TYR A 38 2.24 -5.37 -22.19
C TYR A 38 3.04 -4.43 -21.28
N HIS A 39 3.63 -3.36 -21.84
CA HIS A 39 4.40 -2.38 -21.08
C HIS A 39 3.53 -1.17 -20.75
N THR A 40 2.99 -1.18 -19.53
CA THR A 40 2.05 -0.17 -18.99
C THR A 40 2.63 1.25 -19.02
N GLU A 41 3.95 1.40 -18.90
CA GLU A 41 4.63 2.69 -18.99
C GLU A 41 4.48 3.36 -20.37
N ILE A 42 4.43 2.58 -21.46
CA ILE A 42 4.26 3.12 -22.81
C ILE A 42 2.83 3.63 -23.00
N TRP A 43 1.85 2.91 -22.46
CA TRP A 43 0.45 3.36 -22.39
C TRP A 43 0.31 4.66 -21.61
N PHE A 44 0.99 4.75 -20.46
CA PHE A 44 0.97 5.96 -19.63
C PHE A 44 1.64 7.15 -20.32
N MET A 45 2.75 6.94 -21.03
CA MET A 45 3.39 7.98 -21.85
C MET A 45 2.46 8.48 -22.96
N ALA A 46 1.82 7.57 -23.70
CA ALA A 46 0.86 7.93 -24.75
C ALA A 46 -0.32 8.72 -24.19
N TYR A 47 -0.85 8.30 -23.04
CA TYR A 47 -1.88 9.03 -22.30
C TYR A 47 -1.41 10.44 -21.90
N THR A 48 -0.22 10.57 -21.30
CA THR A 48 0.32 11.85 -20.84
C THR A 48 0.45 12.83 -22.00
N TRP A 49 0.95 12.35 -23.14
CA TRP A 49 1.05 13.15 -24.35
C TRP A 49 -0.33 13.57 -24.88
N ALA A 50 -1.29 12.64 -25.00
CA ALA A 50 -2.65 12.95 -25.48
C ALA A 50 -3.37 13.95 -24.57
N ASN A 51 -3.22 13.80 -23.26
CA ASN A 51 -3.81 14.68 -22.26
C ASN A 51 -3.23 16.12 -22.34
N ASN A 52 -1.93 16.26 -22.63
CA ASN A 52 -1.27 17.57 -22.75
C ASN A 52 -1.63 18.30 -24.05
N VAL A 53 -1.95 17.59 -25.13
CA VAL A 53 -2.24 18.18 -26.45
C VAL A 53 -3.73 18.54 -26.63
N ALA A 54 -4.59 18.19 -25.67
CA ALA A 54 -6.01 18.54 -25.53
C ALA A 54 -7.04 17.55 -26.11
N ASP A 55 -6.65 16.35 -26.56
CA ASP A 55 -7.63 15.29 -26.85
C ASP A 55 -7.85 14.41 -25.61
N TYR A 56 -8.75 14.88 -24.75
CA TYR A 56 -9.13 14.17 -23.53
C TYR A 56 -9.84 12.84 -23.80
N GLU A 57 -10.70 12.79 -24.83
CA GLU A 57 -11.42 11.56 -25.17
C GLU A 57 -10.47 10.47 -25.65
N GLU A 58 -9.50 10.86 -26.49
CA GLU A 58 -8.44 9.95 -26.91
C GLU A 58 -7.60 9.49 -25.72
N ALA A 59 -7.23 10.40 -24.81
CA ALA A 59 -6.45 10.07 -23.61
C ALA A 59 -7.14 9.00 -22.74
N VAL A 60 -8.46 9.13 -22.51
CA VAL A 60 -9.26 8.13 -21.79
C VAL A 60 -9.37 6.82 -22.59
N SER A 61 -9.52 6.90 -23.91
CA SER A 61 -9.56 5.71 -24.78
C SER A 61 -8.27 4.89 -24.71
N ILE A 62 -7.11 5.56 -24.66
CA ILE A 62 -5.79 4.93 -24.55
C ILE A 62 -5.68 4.19 -23.21
N LEU A 63 -6.05 4.83 -22.09
CA LEU A 63 -5.99 4.19 -20.77
C LEU A 63 -6.97 3.02 -20.64
N THR A 64 -8.20 3.17 -21.13
CA THR A 64 -9.20 2.09 -21.07
C THR A 64 -8.79 0.89 -21.91
N LEU A 65 -8.21 1.11 -23.10
CA LEU A 65 -7.66 0.05 -23.94
C LEU A 65 -6.44 -0.61 -23.28
N GLY A 66 -5.49 0.19 -22.77
CA GLY A 66 -4.30 -0.30 -22.09
C GLY A 66 -4.64 -1.13 -20.85
N LEU A 67 -5.66 -0.73 -20.10
CA LEU A 67 -6.14 -1.44 -18.91
C LEU A 67 -6.93 -2.71 -19.28
N LYS A 68 -7.61 -2.74 -20.43
CA LYS A 68 -8.23 -3.98 -20.95
C LYS A 68 -7.18 -5.05 -21.26
N ILE A 69 -6.01 -4.63 -21.74
CA ILE A 69 -4.89 -5.51 -22.08
C ILE A 69 -4.07 -5.87 -20.83
N ASN A 70 -3.87 -4.90 -19.93
CA ASN A 70 -3.07 -5.05 -18.71
C ASN A 70 -3.94 -4.83 -17.46
N PRO A 71 -4.81 -5.79 -17.12
CA PRO A 71 -5.88 -5.57 -16.13
C PRO A 71 -5.38 -5.57 -14.67
N SER A 72 -4.12 -5.96 -14.44
CA SER A 72 -3.45 -5.94 -13.13
C SER A 72 -2.53 -4.72 -12.95
N SER A 73 -2.57 -3.76 -13.87
CA SER A 73 -1.70 -2.58 -13.81
C SER A 73 -2.18 -1.55 -12.78
N HIS A 74 -1.39 -1.33 -11.72
CA HIS A 74 -1.59 -0.22 -10.79
C HIS A 74 -1.50 1.14 -11.49
N LEU A 75 -0.45 1.35 -12.30
CA LEU A 75 -0.20 2.62 -12.98
C LEU A 75 -1.39 3.09 -13.83
N LEU A 76 -1.91 2.21 -14.69
CA LEU A 76 -3.05 2.56 -15.57
C LEU A 76 -4.35 2.68 -14.78
N THR A 77 -4.54 1.85 -13.76
CA THR A 77 -5.71 1.92 -12.88
C THR A 77 -5.74 3.24 -12.13
N PHE A 78 -4.63 3.66 -11.53
CA PHE A 78 -4.57 4.89 -10.73
C PHE A 78 -4.76 6.12 -11.61
N ALA A 79 -4.09 6.18 -12.77
CA ALA A 79 -4.27 7.27 -13.73
C ALA A 79 -5.74 7.38 -14.21
N LEU A 80 -6.39 6.25 -14.51
CA LEU A 80 -7.79 6.25 -14.93
C LEU A 80 -8.75 6.58 -13.78
N ALA A 81 -8.42 6.17 -12.55
CA ALA A 81 -9.19 6.51 -11.36
C ALA A 81 -9.17 8.01 -11.09
N GLU A 82 -8.02 8.67 -11.19
CA GLU A 82 -7.88 10.13 -11.04
C GLU A 82 -8.76 10.88 -12.05
N ILE A 83 -8.74 10.47 -13.31
CA ILE A 83 -9.58 11.02 -14.38
C ILE A 83 -11.07 10.88 -14.03
N PHE A 84 -11.51 9.68 -13.66
CA PHE A 84 -12.91 9.44 -13.34
C PHE A 84 -13.35 10.14 -12.06
N GLU A 85 -12.45 10.31 -11.10
CA GLU A 85 -12.71 11.07 -9.89
C GLU A 85 -12.88 12.57 -10.17
N ILE A 86 -12.04 13.17 -11.02
CA ILE A 86 -12.19 14.56 -11.48
C ILE A 86 -13.53 14.76 -12.23
N GLN A 87 -14.03 13.73 -12.90
CA GLN A 87 -15.32 13.74 -13.60
C GLN A 87 -16.52 13.40 -12.70
N ASP A 88 -16.32 13.24 -11.39
CA ASP A 88 -17.34 12.78 -10.44
C ASP A 88 -17.97 11.43 -10.80
N LYS A 89 -17.29 10.61 -11.62
CA LYS A 89 -17.71 9.25 -12.02
C LYS A 89 -17.29 8.22 -10.98
N TYR A 90 -17.65 8.45 -9.72
CA TYR A 90 -17.22 7.63 -8.58
C TYR A 90 -17.59 6.14 -8.74
N LYS A 91 -18.77 5.86 -9.33
CA LYS A 91 -19.20 4.48 -9.63
C LYS A 91 -18.21 3.73 -10.52
N ASP A 92 -17.60 4.41 -11.49
CA ASP A 92 -16.64 3.79 -12.38
C ASP A 92 -15.26 3.62 -11.72
N VAL A 93 -14.90 4.54 -10.80
CA VAL A 93 -13.72 4.38 -9.93
C VAL A 93 -13.84 3.11 -9.08
N HIS A 94 -14.97 2.88 -8.41
CA HIS A 94 -15.20 1.64 -7.66
C HIS A 94 -15.10 0.39 -8.54
N LYS A 95 -15.66 0.41 -9.77
CA LYS A 95 -15.58 -0.73 -10.70
C LYS A 95 -14.13 -1.04 -11.08
N ILE A 96 -13.33 -0.02 -11.39
CA ILE A 96 -11.94 -0.18 -11.77
C ILE A 96 -11.12 -0.77 -10.61
N PHE A 97 -11.23 -0.20 -9.41
CA PHE A 97 -10.50 -0.71 -8.24
C PHE A 97 -10.95 -2.13 -7.87
N THR A 98 -12.26 -2.41 -7.89
CA THR A 98 -12.77 -3.75 -7.61
C THR A 98 -12.23 -4.77 -8.61
N ARG A 99 -12.14 -4.40 -9.90
CA ARG A 99 -11.53 -5.24 -10.93
C ARG A 99 -10.03 -5.44 -10.71
N LEU A 100 -9.29 -4.39 -10.36
CA LEU A 100 -7.86 -4.52 -10.05
C LEU A 100 -7.65 -5.48 -8.88
N LEU A 101 -8.40 -5.27 -7.79
CA LEU A 101 -8.33 -6.11 -6.60
C LEU A 101 -8.69 -7.57 -6.90
N SER A 102 -9.72 -7.83 -7.71
CA SER A 102 -10.07 -9.21 -8.08
C SER A 102 -8.97 -9.91 -8.87
N ASN A 103 -8.31 -9.19 -9.80
CA ASN A 103 -7.23 -9.77 -10.61
C ASN A 103 -5.97 -10.02 -9.78
N LEU A 104 -5.58 -9.06 -8.94
CA LEU A 104 -4.42 -9.24 -8.04
C LEU A 104 -4.66 -10.38 -7.05
N ARG A 105 -5.88 -10.51 -6.53
CA ARG A 105 -6.27 -11.62 -5.67
C ARG A 105 -6.18 -12.98 -6.40
N SER A 106 -6.65 -13.09 -7.64
CA SER A 106 -6.53 -14.35 -8.39
C SER A 106 -5.07 -14.74 -8.60
N HIS A 107 -4.18 -13.78 -8.88
CA HIS A 107 -2.74 -14.06 -9.01
C HIS A 107 -2.10 -14.55 -7.69
N LEU A 108 -2.51 -13.99 -6.55
CA LEU A 108 -2.06 -14.46 -5.23
C LEU A 108 -2.57 -15.87 -4.92
N GLU A 109 -3.83 -16.16 -5.25
CA GLU A 109 -4.41 -17.48 -5.06
C GLU A 109 -3.75 -18.55 -5.96
N GLU A 110 -3.40 -18.20 -7.19
CA GLU A 110 -2.63 -19.05 -8.11
C GLU A 110 -1.24 -19.37 -7.57
N SER A 111 -0.52 -18.35 -7.06
CA SER A 111 0.79 -18.57 -6.43
C SER A 111 0.68 -19.48 -5.20
N GLY A 112 -0.32 -19.23 -4.34
CA GLY A 112 -0.59 -20.06 -3.17
C GLY A 112 -0.93 -21.50 -3.51
N LYS A 113 -1.71 -21.76 -4.57
CA LYS A 113 -2.04 -23.11 -5.04
C LYS A 113 -0.81 -23.83 -5.58
N SER A 114 0.02 -23.16 -6.37
CA SER A 114 1.28 -23.72 -6.88
C SER A 114 2.18 -24.19 -5.75
N ARG A 115 2.21 -23.47 -4.61
CA ARG A 115 2.96 -23.86 -3.41
C ARG A 115 2.41 -25.12 -2.75
N SER A 116 1.09 -25.30 -2.72
CA SER A 116 0.45 -26.50 -2.16
C SER A 116 0.62 -27.76 -3.04
N SER A 117 0.64 -27.61 -4.36
CA SER A 117 0.83 -28.72 -5.31
C SER A 117 2.30 -29.06 -5.59
N SER A 118 3.23 -28.13 -5.38
CA SER A 118 4.68 -28.37 -5.46
C SER A 118 5.21 -29.27 -4.34
N GLN A 119 4.39 -29.62 -3.34
CA GLN A 119 4.74 -30.68 -2.38
C GLN A 119 4.60 -32.09 -2.97
N THR A 120 3.98 -32.26 -4.14
CA THR A 120 3.67 -33.58 -4.74
C THR A 120 4.30 -33.84 -6.12
N SER A 121 4.94 -32.87 -6.77
CA SER A 121 5.70 -33.14 -8.01
C SER A 121 6.84 -32.15 -8.27
N LEU A 122 7.92 -32.74 -8.79
CA LEU A 122 9.25 -32.22 -9.12
C LEU A 122 9.46 -30.69 -9.23
N ARG A 123 10.36 -30.21 -8.36
CA ARG A 123 11.26 -29.04 -8.40
C ARG A 123 11.10 -28.06 -9.58
N SER A 124 10.58 -26.87 -9.28
CA SER A 124 10.92 -25.66 -10.03
C SER A 124 12.39 -25.30 -9.78
N ASN A 125 13.14 -24.98 -10.83
CA ASN A 125 14.57 -24.59 -10.77
C ASN A 125 14.81 -23.16 -10.22
N LYS A 126 13.81 -22.53 -9.57
CA LYS A 126 13.96 -21.20 -8.97
C LYS A 126 14.46 -21.32 -7.52
N PRO A 127 15.43 -20.49 -7.08
CA PRO A 127 15.83 -20.42 -5.67
C PRO A 127 14.61 -20.13 -4.79
N GLN A 128 14.49 -20.81 -3.65
CA GLN A 128 13.36 -20.63 -2.73
C GLN A 128 13.23 -19.17 -2.25
N ASP A 129 14.36 -18.53 -1.93
CA ASP A 129 14.41 -17.13 -1.50
C ASP A 129 13.83 -16.17 -2.56
N ALA A 130 14.06 -16.44 -3.85
CA ALA A 130 13.54 -15.61 -4.93
C ALA A 130 12.02 -15.73 -5.06
N VAL A 131 11.44 -16.91 -4.81
CA VAL A 131 9.99 -17.13 -4.85
C VAL A 131 9.30 -16.42 -3.68
N GLU A 132 9.90 -16.45 -2.49
CA GLU A 132 9.35 -15.76 -1.31
C GLU A 132 9.40 -14.25 -1.45
N LEU A 133 10.48 -13.71 -2.04
CA LEU A 133 10.59 -12.29 -2.36
C LEU A 133 9.51 -11.88 -3.38
N GLU A 134 9.33 -12.62 -4.47
CA GLU A 134 8.29 -12.34 -5.48
C GLU A 134 6.88 -12.38 -4.86
N ASP A 135 6.58 -13.34 -3.99
CA ASP A 135 5.26 -13.42 -3.32
C ASP A 135 5.05 -12.26 -2.34
N SER A 136 6.10 -11.87 -1.60
CA SER A 136 6.06 -10.70 -0.73
C SER A 136 5.79 -9.42 -1.53
N GLU A 137 6.42 -9.26 -2.70
CA GLU A 137 6.19 -8.14 -3.60
C GLU A 137 4.76 -8.10 -4.14
N ARG A 138 4.22 -9.22 -4.62
CA ARG A 138 2.81 -9.33 -5.06
C ARG A 138 1.85 -8.99 -3.93
N GLN A 139 2.15 -9.42 -2.71
CA GLN A 139 1.33 -9.10 -1.55
C GLN A 139 1.40 -7.60 -1.23
N LYS A 140 2.57 -6.97 -1.31
CA LYS A 140 2.72 -5.50 -1.15
C LYS A 140 1.92 -4.75 -2.22
N GLU A 141 1.98 -5.17 -3.47
CA GLU A 141 1.21 -4.60 -4.57
C GLU A 141 -0.31 -4.70 -4.34
N TYR A 142 -0.79 -5.84 -3.83
CA TYR A 142 -2.19 -6.02 -3.48
C TYR A 142 -2.64 -5.08 -2.36
N ASN A 143 -1.83 -4.98 -1.30
CA ASN A 143 -2.11 -4.07 -0.18
C ASN A 143 -2.06 -2.60 -0.60
N LEU A 144 -1.14 -2.22 -1.49
CA LEU A 144 -1.09 -0.87 -2.06
C LEU A 144 -2.39 -0.52 -2.79
N ALA A 145 -2.94 -1.45 -3.58
CA ALA A 145 -4.21 -1.23 -4.28
C ALA A 145 -5.36 -1.00 -3.29
N TRP A 146 -5.42 -1.76 -2.19
CA TRP A 146 -6.39 -1.54 -1.11
C TRP A 146 -6.24 -0.17 -0.45
N ILE A 147 -5.01 0.22 -0.10
CA ILE A 147 -4.72 1.51 0.55
C ILE A 147 -5.15 2.67 -0.36
N VAL A 148 -4.78 2.65 -1.64
CA VAL A 148 -5.16 3.69 -2.60
C VAL A 148 -6.68 3.75 -2.81
N TYR A 149 -7.34 2.60 -2.88
CA TYR A 149 -8.79 2.55 -2.98
C TYR A 149 -9.48 3.14 -1.73
N MET A 150 -9.00 2.79 -0.54
CA MET A 150 -9.53 3.34 0.71
C MET A 150 -9.28 4.85 0.85
N ARG A 151 -8.15 5.37 0.33
CA ARG A 151 -7.91 6.84 0.23
C ARG A 151 -8.98 7.51 -0.62
N PHE A 152 -9.33 6.93 -1.77
CA PHE A 152 -10.41 7.43 -2.62
C PHE A 152 -11.75 7.44 -1.87
N VAL A 153 -12.12 6.30 -1.26
CA VAL A 153 -13.38 6.20 -0.49
C VAL A 153 -13.43 7.23 0.64
N MET A 154 -12.35 7.39 1.39
CA MET A 154 -12.29 8.37 2.47
C MET A 154 -12.43 9.80 1.96
N ARG A 155 -11.80 10.12 0.82
CA ARG A 155 -11.81 11.47 0.24
C ARG A 155 -13.17 11.85 -0.36
N VAL A 156 -13.89 10.91 -0.95
CA VAL A 156 -15.14 11.18 -1.68
C VAL A 156 -16.38 10.86 -0.85
N GLU A 157 -16.39 9.74 -0.12
CA GLU A 157 -17.57 9.21 0.58
C GLU A 157 -17.48 9.34 2.11
N GLY A 158 -16.28 9.59 2.65
CA GLY A 158 -16.04 9.82 4.06
C GLY A 158 -15.97 8.54 4.93
N LEU A 159 -15.92 8.75 6.25
CA LEU A 159 -15.55 7.72 7.22
C LEU A 159 -16.53 6.53 7.28
N LYS A 160 -17.84 6.77 7.15
CA LYS A 160 -18.87 5.70 7.19
C LYS A 160 -18.70 4.70 6.04
N ALA A 161 -18.38 5.21 4.85
CA ALA A 161 -18.11 4.37 3.70
C ALA A 161 -16.82 3.59 3.87
N LEU A 162 -15.75 4.24 4.37
CA LEU A 162 -14.48 3.58 4.70
C LEU A 162 -14.68 2.40 5.66
N GLN A 163 -15.47 2.57 6.73
CA GLN A 163 -15.79 1.49 7.68
C GLN A 163 -16.45 0.28 6.99
N SER A 164 -17.32 0.53 6.02
CA SER A 164 -17.97 -0.53 5.24
C SER A 164 -16.95 -1.28 4.36
N VAL A 165 -15.97 -0.56 3.81
CA VAL A 165 -14.86 -1.17 3.06
C VAL A 165 -13.94 -1.96 3.97
N LEU A 166 -13.60 -1.44 5.15
CA LEU A 166 -12.75 -2.12 6.14
C LEU A 166 -13.34 -3.43 6.63
N HIS A 167 -14.67 -3.51 6.74
CA HIS A 167 -15.32 -4.78 7.03
C HIS A 167 -14.98 -5.85 5.99
N ARG A 168 -14.83 -5.50 4.70
CA ARG A 168 -14.40 -6.45 3.65
C ARG A 168 -12.92 -6.83 3.80
N VAL A 169 -12.07 -5.84 4.07
CA VAL A 169 -10.62 -6.01 4.28
C VAL A 169 -10.35 -6.97 5.45
N ARG A 170 -11.16 -6.91 6.51
CA ARG A 170 -11.02 -7.76 7.70
C ARG A 170 -11.10 -9.26 7.42
N PHE A 171 -11.89 -9.66 6.43
CA PHE A 171 -12.06 -11.07 6.05
C PHE A 171 -11.13 -11.49 4.90
N ASP A 172 -10.28 -10.57 4.42
CA ASP A 172 -9.35 -10.86 3.35
C ASP A 172 -8.03 -11.41 3.90
N ARG A 173 -7.75 -12.67 3.56
CA ARG A 173 -6.56 -13.41 4.00
C ARG A 173 -5.24 -12.79 3.51
N TRP A 174 -5.25 -12.12 2.35
CA TRP A 174 -4.02 -11.65 1.71
C TRP A 174 -3.58 -10.27 2.19
N VAL A 175 -4.41 -9.61 2.99
CA VAL A 175 -4.12 -8.31 3.57
C VAL A 175 -3.02 -8.44 4.62
N THR A 176 -2.13 -7.45 4.67
CA THR A 176 -1.06 -7.34 5.66
C THR A 176 -1.37 -6.25 6.68
N TRP A 177 -0.60 -6.24 7.76
CA TRP A 177 -0.72 -5.26 8.84
C TRP A 177 -0.59 -3.80 8.36
N GLY A 178 0.20 -3.53 7.31
CA GLY A 178 0.37 -2.18 6.77
C GLY A 178 -0.92 -1.57 6.22
N THR A 179 -1.87 -2.39 5.79
CA THR A 179 -3.20 -1.93 5.37
C THR A 179 -4.03 -1.45 6.56
N TYR A 180 -3.90 -2.09 7.73
CA TYR A 180 -4.58 -1.65 8.95
C TYR A 180 -3.97 -0.35 9.47
N GLU A 181 -2.64 -0.27 9.54
CA GLU A 181 -1.92 0.95 9.91
C GLU A 181 -2.33 2.13 9.02
N ALA A 182 -2.21 1.97 7.70
CA ALA A 182 -2.60 3.00 6.76
C ALA A 182 -4.07 3.41 6.94
N SER A 183 -4.97 2.46 7.20
CA SER A 183 -6.39 2.72 7.41
C SER A 183 -6.68 3.49 8.68
N ALA A 184 -6.01 3.15 9.79
CA ALA A 184 -6.14 3.85 11.05
C ALA A 184 -5.61 5.29 10.94
N LEU A 185 -4.44 5.48 10.31
CA LEU A 185 -3.87 6.82 10.09
C LEU A 185 -4.74 7.66 9.14
N MET A 186 -5.33 7.06 8.11
CA MET A 186 -6.29 7.74 7.24
C MET A 186 -7.57 8.15 7.99
N ALA A 187 -8.11 7.29 8.85
CA ALA A 187 -9.27 7.61 9.68
C ALA A 187 -8.96 8.74 10.66
N TYR A 188 -7.80 8.72 11.29
CA TYR A 188 -7.37 9.75 12.24
C TYR A 188 -7.11 11.09 11.55
N HIS A 189 -6.23 11.14 10.55
CA HIS A 189 -5.86 12.40 9.90
C HIS A 189 -6.93 12.94 8.95
N GLY A 190 -7.72 12.06 8.33
CA GLY A 190 -8.79 12.44 7.42
C GLY A 190 -10.12 12.74 8.13
N GLY A 191 -10.42 12.04 9.23
CA GLY A 191 -11.69 12.15 9.95
C GLY A 191 -11.61 12.84 11.31
N GLY A 192 -10.41 12.96 11.90
CA GLY A 192 -10.21 13.51 13.25
C GLY A 192 -10.63 12.57 14.38
N ASP A 193 -11.02 11.33 14.08
CA ASP A 193 -11.61 10.40 15.04
C ASP A 193 -10.55 9.42 15.57
N LYS A 194 -10.00 9.73 16.74
CA LYS A 194 -9.04 8.88 17.44
C LYS A 194 -9.63 7.54 17.88
N GLU A 195 -10.93 7.49 18.21
CA GLU A 195 -11.57 6.27 18.69
C GLU A 195 -11.73 5.26 17.56
N VAL A 196 -12.12 5.74 16.38
CA VAL A 196 -12.20 4.90 15.18
C VAL A 196 -10.82 4.40 14.77
N ALA A 197 -9.79 5.25 14.81
CA ALA A 197 -8.41 4.84 14.52
C ALA A 197 -7.91 3.77 15.49
N SER A 198 -8.08 3.97 16.80
CA SER A 198 -7.73 2.96 17.82
C SER A 198 -8.50 1.65 17.61
N ARG A 199 -9.78 1.72 17.24
CA ARG A 199 -10.59 0.52 16.94
C ARG A 199 -10.05 -0.26 15.73
N ILE A 200 -9.62 0.43 14.67
CA ILE A 200 -9.01 -0.21 13.49
C ILE A 200 -7.69 -0.91 13.90
N PHE A 201 -6.88 -0.26 14.73
CA PHE A 201 -5.67 -0.88 15.25
C PHE A 201 -5.95 -2.13 16.10
N GLU A 202 -6.93 -2.07 17.01
CA GLU A 202 -7.36 -3.24 17.80
C GLU A 202 -7.89 -4.37 16.91
N ASP A 203 -8.65 -4.06 15.85
CA ASP A 203 -9.10 -5.07 14.89
C ASP A 203 -7.91 -5.77 14.21
N GLY A 204 -6.84 -5.03 13.87
CA GLY A 204 -5.61 -5.61 13.32
C GLY A 204 -4.73 -6.35 14.33
N MET A 205 -4.88 -6.10 15.63
CA MET A 205 -4.19 -6.87 16.68
C MET A 205 -4.65 -8.33 16.72
N ILE A 206 -5.85 -8.65 16.21
CA ILE A 206 -6.37 -10.02 16.15
C ILE A 206 -5.47 -10.90 15.25
N PRO A 207 -5.24 -10.57 13.96
CA PRO A 207 -4.33 -11.34 13.11
C PRO A 207 -2.84 -11.01 13.32
N PHE A 208 -2.49 -9.79 13.74
CA PHE A 208 -1.10 -9.30 13.71
C PHE A 208 -0.52 -8.96 15.09
N GLY A 209 -1.18 -9.31 16.19
CA GLY A 209 -0.69 -9.00 17.55
C GLY A 209 0.64 -9.64 17.94
N ARG A 210 1.17 -10.57 17.13
CA ARG A 210 2.52 -11.16 17.27
C ARG A 210 3.57 -10.56 16.33
N VAL A 211 3.19 -9.63 15.47
CA VAL A 211 4.08 -8.95 14.53
C VAL A 211 4.60 -7.69 15.22
N ILE A 212 5.87 -7.72 15.66
CA ILE A 212 6.46 -6.63 16.46
C ILE A 212 6.36 -5.28 15.75
N GLU A 213 6.55 -5.25 14.42
CA GLU A 213 6.48 -4.04 13.61
C GLU A 213 5.08 -3.39 13.69
N TYR A 214 4.03 -4.20 13.64
CA TYR A 214 2.66 -3.70 13.75
C TYR A 214 2.34 -3.16 15.14
N VAL A 215 2.77 -3.88 16.19
CA VAL A 215 2.56 -3.46 17.57
C VAL A 215 3.31 -2.15 17.85
N LEU A 216 4.53 -1.99 17.33
CA LEU A 216 5.28 -0.75 17.42
C LEU A 216 4.55 0.41 16.75
N GLN A 217 4.04 0.23 15.53
CA GLN A 217 3.27 1.29 14.86
C GLN A 217 2.01 1.69 15.63
N TYR A 218 1.33 0.72 16.24
CA TYR A 218 0.16 1.02 17.06
C TYR A 218 0.55 1.76 18.36
N LEU A 219 1.64 1.35 19.02
CA LEU A 219 2.14 2.02 20.22
C LEU A 219 2.56 3.46 19.91
N ASP A 220 3.30 3.66 18.82
CA ASP A 220 3.74 4.98 18.34
C ASP A 220 2.54 5.88 18.04
N PHE A 221 1.48 5.33 17.42
CA PHE A 221 0.22 6.04 17.21
C PHE A 221 -0.40 6.50 18.54
N LEU A 222 -0.58 5.60 19.51
CA LEU A 222 -1.19 5.93 20.80
C LEU A 222 -0.41 7.01 21.57
N ILE A 223 0.92 6.93 21.52
CA ILE A 223 1.81 7.96 22.08
C ILE A 223 1.59 9.30 21.36
N SER A 224 1.53 9.30 20.02
CA SER A 224 1.36 10.52 19.22
C SER A 224 0.03 11.23 19.46
N VAL A 225 -1.03 10.49 19.78
CA VAL A 225 -2.35 11.05 20.13
C VAL A 225 -2.52 11.32 21.62
N ASN A 226 -1.45 11.15 22.41
CA ASN A 226 -1.40 11.35 23.86
C ASN A 226 -2.40 10.48 24.63
N ASP A 227 -2.68 9.26 24.16
CA ASP A 227 -3.54 8.28 24.84
C ASP A 227 -2.71 7.35 25.72
N LYS A 228 -2.18 7.93 26.81
CA LYS A 228 -1.21 7.29 27.71
C LYS A 228 -1.72 5.97 28.30
N ASN A 229 -3.00 5.95 28.70
CA ASN A 229 -3.61 4.80 29.36
C ASN A 229 -3.68 3.61 28.40
N ASN A 230 -4.14 3.83 27.17
CA ASN A 230 -4.21 2.78 26.17
C ASN A 230 -2.81 2.37 25.69
N ALA A 231 -1.87 3.32 25.57
CA ALA A 231 -0.48 3.00 25.22
C ALA A 231 0.16 2.06 26.25
N GLN A 232 -0.03 2.35 27.55
CA GLN A 232 0.46 1.50 28.63
C GLN A 232 -0.22 0.12 28.62
N ALA A 233 -1.55 0.08 28.46
CA ALA A 233 -2.28 -1.18 28.39
C ALA A 233 -1.84 -2.05 27.20
N LEU A 234 -1.60 -1.43 26.03
CA LEU A 234 -1.07 -2.11 24.86
C LEU A 234 0.33 -2.66 25.12
N PHE A 235 1.23 -1.85 25.69
CA PHE A 235 2.58 -2.26 26.04
C PHE A 235 2.58 -3.50 26.94
N GLU A 236 1.84 -3.46 28.06
CA GLU A 236 1.78 -4.57 29.01
C GLU A 236 1.23 -5.85 28.36
N ARG A 237 0.15 -5.73 27.59
CA ARG A 237 -0.46 -6.85 26.86
C ARG A 237 0.50 -7.43 25.82
N ALA A 238 1.19 -6.59 25.05
CA ALA A 238 2.05 -7.02 23.96
C ALA A 238 3.33 -7.72 24.45
N VAL A 239 3.97 -7.22 25.52
CA VAL A 239 5.15 -7.87 26.10
C VAL A 239 4.84 -9.28 26.59
N GLN A 240 3.64 -9.49 27.15
CA GLN A 240 3.18 -10.82 27.57
C GLN A 240 3.03 -11.78 26.38
N VAL A 241 2.56 -11.28 25.22
CA VAL A 241 2.30 -12.08 24.02
C VAL A 241 3.57 -12.40 23.22
N LEU A 242 4.46 -11.42 23.04
CA LEU A 242 5.65 -11.52 22.17
C LEU A 242 6.82 -12.26 22.83
N GLY A 243 6.83 -12.37 24.16
CA GLY A 243 7.94 -12.96 24.90
C GLY A 243 9.21 -12.09 24.89
N LEU A 244 10.21 -12.52 25.65
CA LEU A 244 11.41 -11.72 25.99
C LEU A 244 12.21 -11.20 24.79
N ASN A 245 12.54 -12.10 23.86
CA ASN A 245 13.49 -11.78 22.79
C ASN A 245 12.87 -10.87 21.72
N GLN A 246 11.58 -11.05 21.42
CA GLN A 246 10.88 -10.27 20.40
C GLN A 246 10.36 -8.93 20.94
N ALA A 247 10.12 -8.83 22.25
CA ALA A 247 9.62 -7.61 22.87
C ALA A 247 10.68 -6.51 23.08
N ARG A 248 11.98 -6.80 22.89
CA ARG A 248 13.05 -5.81 23.12
C ARG A 248 12.82 -4.45 22.43
N PRO A 249 12.47 -4.38 21.14
CA PRO A 249 12.17 -3.10 20.49
C PRO A 249 11.00 -2.34 21.15
N LEU A 250 10.02 -3.07 21.69
CA LEU A 250 8.89 -2.49 22.40
C LEU A 250 9.32 -1.85 23.72
N TRP A 251 10.20 -2.54 24.47
CA TRP A 251 10.81 -2.01 25.68
C TRP A 251 11.64 -0.75 25.40
N GLU A 252 12.43 -0.74 24.32
CA GLU A 252 13.20 0.44 23.91
C GLU A 252 12.29 1.63 23.58
N CYS A 253 11.22 1.41 22.80
CA CYS A 253 10.25 2.47 22.48
C CYS A 253 9.58 3.00 23.76
N TRP A 254 9.07 2.12 24.62
CA TRP A 254 8.41 2.51 25.85
C TRP A 254 9.36 3.26 26.81
N SER A 255 10.62 2.85 26.87
CA SER A 255 11.65 3.52 27.67
C SER A 255 11.89 4.95 27.19
N LYS A 256 12.04 5.15 25.88
CA LYS A 256 12.19 6.50 25.27
C LYS A 256 11.03 7.40 25.69
N TYR A 257 9.80 6.89 25.60
CA TYR A 257 8.61 7.62 25.99
C TYR A 257 8.59 7.95 27.50
N GLN A 258 8.88 6.98 28.37
CA GLN A 258 8.91 7.17 29.82
C GLN A 258 9.97 8.20 30.25
N TYR A 259 11.18 8.17 29.67
CA TYR A 259 12.21 9.16 30.00
C TYR A 259 11.83 10.58 29.56
N GLN A 260 11.02 10.73 28.51
CA GLN A 260 10.60 12.04 28.00
C GLN A 260 9.39 12.60 28.75
N CYS A 261 8.45 11.74 29.16
CA CYS A 261 7.10 12.14 29.55
C CYS A 261 6.62 11.56 30.90
N GLY A 262 7.36 10.62 31.48
CA GLY A 262 7.03 9.95 32.73
C GLY A 262 7.42 10.76 33.97
N ASP A 263 6.86 10.37 35.11
CA ASP A 263 7.32 10.88 36.39
C ASP A 263 8.53 10.06 36.87
N ILE A 264 9.23 10.56 37.89
CA ILE A 264 10.45 9.92 38.38
C ILE A 264 10.14 8.52 38.96
N GLU A 265 8.95 8.33 39.53
CA GLU A 265 8.54 7.07 40.13
C GLU A 265 8.33 5.99 39.07
N THR A 266 7.58 6.28 38.00
CA THR A 266 7.35 5.36 36.88
C THR A 266 8.65 5.02 36.15
N ILE A 267 9.56 5.98 36.01
CA ILE A 267 10.88 5.75 35.42
C ILE A 267 11.68 4.76 36.28
N LEU A 268 11.73 4.94 37.60
CA LEU A 268 12.47 4.05 38.49
C LEU A 268 11.90 2.63 38.51
N GLU A 269 10.57 2.50 38.52
CA GLU A 269 9.91 1.20 38.41
C GLU A 269 10.20 0.51 37.07
N HIS A 270 10.17 1.27 35.97
CA HIS A 270 10.48 0.78 34.64
C HIS A 270 11.93 0.31 34.50
N VAL A 271 12.88 1.07 35.06
CA VAL A 271 14.31 0.69 35.11
C VAL A 271 14.52 -0.61 35.88
N LYS A 272 13.88 -0.77 37.05
CA LYS A 272 13.95 -2.03 37.81
C LYS A 272 13.44 -3.21 36.98
N ARG A 273 12.29 -3.06 36.32
CA ARG A 273 11.73 -4.09 35.44
C ARG A 273 12.66 -4.40 34.28
N LEU A 274 13.33 -3.40 33.70
CA LEU A 274 14.31 -3.59 32.63
C LEU A 274 15.52 -4.41 33.09
N GLU A 275 16.07 -4.12 34.26
CA GLU A 275 17.21 -4.83 34.83
C GLU A 275 16.88 -6.32 35.09
N GLU A 276 15.70 -6.59 35.65
CA GLU A 276 15.21 -7.96 35.88
C GLU A 276 15.02 -8.74 34.57
N ARG A 277 14.58 -8.05 33.51
CA ARG A 277 14.15 -8.67 32.25
C ARG A 277 15.29 -8.79 31.23
N PHE A 278 16.27 -7.89 31.28
CA PHE A 278 17.44 -7.84 30.41
C PHE A 278 18.74 -7.63 31.23
N PRO A 279 19.24 -8.66 31.94
CA PRO A 279 20.43 -8.54 32.80
C PRO A 279 21.72 -8.17 32.06
N SER A 280 21.79 -8.47 30.76
CA SER A 280 22.91 -8.12 29.87
C SER A 280 22.80 -6.72 29.26
N GLY A 281 21.83 -5.92 29.71
CA GLY A 281 21.57 -4.56 29.23
C GLY A 281 20.74 -4.51 27.96
N ILE A 282 19.91 -3.48 27.88
CA ILE A 282 19.45 -2.90 26.61
C ILE A 282 20.55 -1.93 26.20
N VAL A 283 20.99 -1.96 24.93
CA VAL A 283 22.07 -1.10 24.44
C VAL A 283 21.81 0.33 24.90
N SER A 284 22.78 0.88 25.63
CA SER A 284 22.74 2.22 26.20
C SER A 284 22.43 3.26 25.12
N PHE A 285 21.52 4.17 25.44
CA PHE A 285 21.24 5.37 24.65
C PHE A 285 22.50 6.18 24.34
#